data_AF-A0A7C7QDC8-F1
#
_entry.id   AF-A0A7C7QDC8-F1
#
_cell.length_a   1.000
_cell.length_b   1.000
_cell.length_c   1.000
_cell.angle_alpha   90.00
_cell.angle_beta   90.00
_cell.angle_gamma   90.00
#
_symmetry.space_group_name_H-M   'P 1'
#
loop_
_entity.id
_entity.type
_entity.pdbx_description
1 polymer ?
#
loop_
_entity_poly.entity_id
_entity_poly.type
_entity_poly.pdbx_seq_one_letter_code
_entity_poly.pdbx_strand_id
1 'polypeptide(L)'
;QVIAEMFKAGIILHSGVFNKQLKIPRLRKTSEGYEFVLAWKDEAVVEADIAITQRDIRAVQLAKAAMYAGAKILMKHFKTNRVEKVVLAGAFGTYIDREAAMVIGMFPDCPLEKVSSIGNAAGEGARLALLNLPKREEAEWVARKVQYVEIAVDPSFQDEFVAAMMFPHQKDHFPHIAHLLPKK
;
A
#
# COMPACT_ATOMS: atom_id res chain seq x y z
N GLN A 1 6.16 5.04 -2.91
CA GLN A 1 7.23 5.92 -2.41
C GLN A 1 6.80 7.37 -2.31
N VAL A 2 6.45 8.06 -3.41
CA VAL A 2 6.09 9.50 -3.40
C VAL A 2 5.06 9.87 -2.32
N ILE A 3 3.92 9.16 -2.27
CA ILE A 3 2.87 9.42 -1.27
C ILE A 3 3.37 9.24 0.16
N ALA A 4 4.23 8.24 0.40
CA ALA A 4 4.81 8.00 1.71
C ALA A 4 5.72 9.16 2.12
N GLU A 5 6.58 9.64 1.22
CA GLU A 5 7.45 10.80 1.49
C GLU A 5 6.65 12.07 1.71
N MET A 6 5.61 12.33 0.90
CA MET A 6 4.72 13.46 1.10
C MET A 6 4.02 13.41 2.46
N PHE A 7 3.65 12.22 2.92
CA PHE A 7 3.06 12.03 4.23
C PHE A 7 4.09 12.26 5.34
N LYS A 8 5.26 11.64 5.28
CA LYS A 8 6.36 11.84 6.25
C LYS A 8 6.77 13.32 6.36
N ALA A 9 6.81 14.03 5.24
CA ALA A 9 7.14 15.45 5.18
C ALA A 9 6.00 16.38 5.62
N GLY A 10 4.82 15.85 5.96
CA GLY A 10 3.65 16.66 6.36
C GLY A 10 3.00 17.45 5.21
N ILE A 11 3.35 17.15 3.96
CA ILE A 11 2.77 17.73 2.74
C ILE A 11 1.32 17.26 2.59
N ILE A 12 1.05 16.01 2.95
CA ILE A 12 -0.31 15.49 3.09
C ILE A 12 -0.57 15.12 4.55
N LEU A 13 -1.79 15.40 5.00
CA LEU A 13 -2.27 15.04 6.33
C LEU A 13 -2.62 13.55 6.39
N HIS A 14 -2.87 13.04 7.60
CA HIS A 14 -3.37 11.67 7.80
C HIS A 14 -4.61 11.33 6.96
N SER A 15 -5.46 12.33 6.65
CA SER A 15 -6.65 12.14 5.81
C SER A 15 -6.36 12.01 4.32
N GLY A 16 -5.10 12.16 3.90
CA GLY A 16 -4.68 12.23 2.49
C GLY A 16 -4.96 13.58 1.83
N VAL A 17 -5.44 14.58 2.58
CA VAL A 17 -5.62 15.95 2.05
C VAL A 17 -4.29 16.70 2.13
N PHE A 18 -4.00 17.52 1.11
CA PHE A 18 -2.86 18.44 1.15
C PHE A 18 -2.91 19.39 2.36
N ASN A 19 -1.76 19.58 3.00
CA ASN A 19 -1.61 20.55 4.07
C ASN A 19 -1.56 21.98 3.50
N LYS A 20 -2.71 22.66 3.48
CA LYS A 20 -2.88 24.01 2.93
C LYS A 20 -2.15 25.11 3.70
N GLN A 21 -1.63 24.81 4.90
CA GLN A 21 -0.87 25.77 5.70
C GLN A 21 0.59 25.87 5.21
N LEU A 22 1.07 24.87 4.49
CA LEU A 22 2.41 24.89 3.90
C LEU A 22 2.45 25.87 2.73
N LYS A 23 3.40 26.80 2.80
CA LYS A 23 3.73 27.73 1.70
C LYS A 23 5.05 27.29 1.08
N ILE A 24 4.98 26.31 0.19
CA ILE A 24 6.15 25.78 -0.52
C ILE A 24 5.92 25.91 -2.04
N PRO A 25 6.96 26.22 -2.85
CA PRO A 25 6.78 26.46 -4.29
C PRO A 25 6.14 25.30 -5.06
N ARG A 26 6.39 24.06 -4.62
CA ARG A 26 5.88 22.84 -5.27
C ARG A 26 4.41 22.54 -4.98
N LEU A 27 3.80 23.15 -3.96
CA LEU A 27 2.37 22.94 -3.63
C LEU A 27 1.55 24.11 -4.18
N ARG A 28 0.74 23.86 -5.21
CA ARG A 28 -0.06 24.91 -5.86
C ARG A 28 -1.54 24.55 -5.93
N LYS A 29 -2.37 25.59 -6.08
CA LYS A 29 -3.81 25.47 -6.30
C LYS A 29 -4.10 25.69 -7.79
N THR A 30 -4.80 24.75 -8.40
CA THR A 30 -5.30 24.79 -9.78
C THR A 30 -6.82 24.90 -9.79
N SER A 31 -7.42 24.91 -10.99
CA SER A 31 -8.88 24.83 -11.14
C SER A 31 -9.48 23.53 -10.61
N GLU A 32 -8.71 22.44 -10.61
CA GLU A 32 -9.18 21.11 -10.18
C GLU A 32 -8.90 20.79 -8.72
N GLY A 33 -8.14 21.64 -8.01
CA GLY A 33 -7.82 21.44 -6.60
C GLY A 33 -6.37 21.78 -6.29
N TYR A 34 -5.79 21.10 -5.30
CA TYR A 34 -4.36 21.21 -5.00
C TYR A 34 -3.59 20.08 -5.69
N GLU A 35 -2.35 20.39 -6.05
CA GLU A 35 -1.38 19.42 -6.58
C GLU A 35 0.03 19.73 -6.07
N PHE A 36 0.87 18.71 -6.05
CA PHE A 36 2.27 18.82 -5.70
C PHE A 36 3.16 18.48 -6.90
N VAL A 37 3.98 19.43 -7.33
CA VAL A 37 4.87 19.28 -8.48
C VAL A 37 6.12 18.50 -8.09
N LEU A 38 6.25 17.28 -8.63
CA LEU A 38 7.41 16.42 -8.45
C LEU A 38 8.59 16.85 -9.33
N ALA A 39 8.32 17.20 -10.58
CA ALA A 39 9.31 17.69 -11.53
C ALA A 39 8.71 18.82 -12.34
N TRP A 40 9.42 19.95 -12.43
CA TRP A 40 9.05 21.03 -13.32
C TRP A 40 9.26 20.62 -14.78
N LYS A 41 8.59 21.29 -15.71
CA LYS A 41 8.78 21.08 -17.15
C LYS A 41 10.26 21.07 -17.56
N ASP A 42 11.06 22.00 -17.06
CA ASP A 42 12.49 22.11 -17.41
C ASP A 42 13.36 20.97 -16.82
N GLU A 43 12.81 20.19 -15.88
CA GLU A 43 13.43 19.02 -15.26
C GLU A 43 12.95 17.71 -15.90
N ALA A 44 11.94 17.75 -16.78
CA ALA A 44 11.25 16.60 -17.33
C ALA A 44 11.50 16.42 -18.84
N VAL A 45 11.47 15.18 -19.31
CA VAL A 45 11.53 14.87 -20.76
C VAL A 45 10.21 15.25 -21.46
N VAL A 46 9.14 15.38 -20.69
CA VAL A 46 7.82 15.78 -21.19
C VAL A 46 7.66 17.30 -21.11
N GLU A 47 6.96 17.87 -22.09
CA GLU A 47 6.72 19.32 -22.19
C GLU A 47 5.66 19.85 -21.17
N ALA A 48 5.62 19.28 -19.97
CA ALA A 48 4.69 19.63 -18.90
C ALA A 48 5.26 19.30 -17.52
N ASP A 49 4.77 19.98 -16.48
CA ASP A 49 5.07 19.64 -15.09
C ASP A 49 4.52 18.24 -14.75
N ILE A 50 5.30 17.44 -14.02
CA ILE A 50 4.85 16.18 -13.44
C ILE A 50 4.38 16.45 -12.03
N ALA A 51 3.07 16.32 -11.79
CA ALA A 51 2.45 16.61 -10.50
C ALA A 51 1.65 15.42 -9.95
N ILE A 52 1.52 15.36 -8.62
CA ILE A 52 0.59 14.49 -7.90
C ILE A 52 -0.62 15.31 -7.51
N THR A 53 -1.80 14.88 -7.95
CA THR A 53 -3.06 15.54 -7.65
C THR A 53 -3.74 14.96 -6.41
N GLN A 54 -4.78 15.64 -5.94
CA GLN A 54 -5.62 15.10 -4.87
C GLN A 54 -6.33 13.80 -5.29
N ARG A 55 -6.66 13.63 -6.58
CA ARG A 55 -7.30 12.42 -7.10
C ARG A 55 -6.33 11.23 -7.06
N ASP A 56 -5.06 11.45 -7.39
CA ASP A 56 -4.02 10.41 -7.34
C ASP A 56 -3.82 9.91 -5.90
N ILE A 57 -3.76 10.82 -4.93
CA ILE A 57 -3.68 10.44 -3.51
C ILE A 57 -4.90 9.58 -3.12
N ARG A 58 -6.10 9.97 -3.56
CA ARG A 58 -7.34 9.22 -3.28
C ARG A 58 -7.33 7.85 -3.92
N ALA A 59 -6.83 7.71 -5.14
CA ALA A 59 -6.70 6.40 -5.81
C ALA A 59 -5.77 5.47 -5.03
N VAL A 60 -4.63 5.99 -4.54
CA VAL A 60 -3.72 5.23 -3.67
C VAL A 60 -4.42 4.84 -2.35
N GLN A 61 -5.18 5.74 -1.73
CA GLN A 61 -5.94 5.43 -0.52
C GLN A 61 -6.94 4.30 -0.74
N LEU A 62 -7.70 4.33 -1.84
CA LEU A 62 -8.67 3.29 -2.17
C LEU A 62 -7.99 1.92 -2.34
N ALA A 63 -6.90 1.88 -3.11
CA ALA A 63 -6.16 0.64 -3.36
C ALA A 63 -5.58 0.06 -2.07
N LYS A 64 -4.89 0.89 -1.28
CA LYS A 64 -4.25 0.43 -0.04
C LYS A 64 -5.27 0.08 1.04
N ALA A 65 -6.43 0.76 1.09
CA ALA A 65 -7.50 0.45 2.03
C ALA A 65 -8.13 -0.91 1.73
N ALA A 66 -8.33 -1.24 0.46
CA ALA A 66 -8.83 -2.56 0.06
C ALA A 66 -7.89 -3.68 0.50
N MET A 67 -6.57 -3.51 0.28
CA MET A 67 -5.56 -4.48 0.71
C MET A 67 -5.54 -4.66 2.23
N TYR A 68 -5.54 -3.55 2.98
CA TYR A 68 -5.52 -3.57 4.44
C TYR A 68 -6.77 -4.21 5.03
N ALA A 69 -7.97 -3.81 4.54
CA ALA A 69 -9.24 -4.35 4.99
C ALA A 69 -9.32 -5.86 4.74
N GLY A 70 -8.87 -6.31 3.57
CA GLY A 70 -8.77 -7.74 3.26
C GLY A 70 -7.86 -8.49 4.23
N ALA A 71 -6.67 -7.95 4.53
CA ALA A 71 -5.77 -8.53 5.51
C ALA A 71 -6.42 -8.60 6.92
N LYS A 72 -7.11 -7.55 7.35
CA LYS A 72 -7.80 -7.50 8.66
C LYS A 72 -8.93 -8.50 8.79
N ILE A 73 -9.73 -8.68 7.74
CA ILE A 73 -10.81 -9.68 7.73
C ILE A 73 -10.23 -11.09 7.79
N LEU A 74 -9.17 -11.38 7.02
CA LEU A 74 -8.47 -12.66 7.12
C LEU A 74 -7.89 -12.88 8.52
N MET A 75 -7.27 -11.86 9.13
CA MET A 75 -6.77 -11.94 10.51
C MET A 75 -7.88 -12.29 11.50
N LYS A 76 -9.07 -11.67 11.39
CA LYS A 76 -10.25 -12.01 12.20
C LYS A 76 -10.69 -13.45 11.99
N HIS A 77 -10.77 -13.90 10.73
CA HIS A 77 -11.16 -15.27 10.41
C HIS A 77 -10.19 -16.30 11.03
N PHE A 78 -8.89 -16.04 10.97
CA PHE A 78 -7.86 -16.89 11.58
C PHE A 78 -7.64 -16.62 13.08
N LYS A 79 -8.42 -15.71 13.69
CA LYS A 79 -8.32 -15.29 15.10
C LYS A 79 -6.90 -14.90 15.51
N THR A 80 -6.17 -14.26 14.60
CA THR A 80 -4.82 -13.72 14.86
C THR A 80 -4.88 -12.21 14.98
N ASN A 81 -4.03 -11.66 15.85
CA ASN A 81 -3.83 -10.23 16.00
C ASN A 81 -2.47 -9.76 15.46
N ARG A 82 -1.67 -10.67 14.89
CA ARG A 82 -0.30 -10.38 14.46
C ARG A 82 -0.04 -10.92 13.07
N VAL A 83 0.62 -10.09 12.26
CA VAL A 83 1.24 -10.50 11.00
C VAL A 83 2.72 -10.73 11.26
N GLU A 84 3.19 -11.96 11.04
CA GLU A 84 4.60 -12.27 11.25
C GLU A 84 5.48 -11.90 10.07
N LYS A 85 4.97 -12.07 8.85
CA LYS A 85 5.71 -11.86 7.61
C LYS A 85 4.77 -11.39 6.51
N VAL A 86 5.24 -10.48 5.67
CA VAL A 86 4.52 -10.03 4.48
C VAL A 86 5.37 -10.33 3.24
N VAL A 87 4.76 -11.02 2.28
CA VAL A 87 5.39 -11.34 1.00
C VAL A 87 4.59 -10.64 -0.11
N LEU A 88 5.22 -9.68 -0.78
CA LEU A 88 4.62 -8.92 -1.87
C LEU A 88 4.99 -9.56 -3.21
N ALA A 89 3.98 -9.94 -3.97
CA ALA A 89 4.12 -10.49 -5.32
C ALA A 89 3.41 -9.60 -6.36
N GLY A 90 3.74 -9.81 -7.63
CA GLY A 90 3.22 -9.08 -8.77
C GLY A 90 4.13 -7.94 -9.23
N ALA A 91 3.80 -7.34 -10.38
CA ALA A 91 4.58 -6.26 -10.98
C ALA A 91 4.70 -5.03 -10.07
N PHE A 92 3.69 -4.78 -9.23
CA PHE A 92 3.77 -3.79 -8.17
C PHE A 92 4.77 -4.20 -7.08
N GLY A 93 4.81 -5.48 -6.70
CA GLY A 93 5.74 -5.98 -5.70
C GLY A 93 7.20 -5.73 -6.05
N THR A 94 7.64 -5.97 -7.30
CA THR A 94 9.06 -5.99 -7.71
C THR A 94 9.86 -4.75 -7.28
N TYR A 95 9.22 -3.57 -7.25
CA TYR A 95 9.87 -2.31 -6.92
C TYR A 95 9.22 -1.56 -5.74
N ILE A 96 8.32 -2.22 -5.00
CA ILE A 96 7.74 -1.59 -3.81
C ILE A 96 8.79 -1.52 -2.71
N ASP A 97 9.11 -0.28 -2.33
CA ASP A 97 9.83 0.01 -1.11
C ASP A 97 8.97 -0.38 0.11
N ARG A 98 9.49 -1.31 0.92
CA ARG A 98 8.79 -1.89 2.07
C ARG A 98 8.44 -0.86 3.14
N GLU A 99 9.31 0.14 3.33
CA GLU A 99 9.08 1.21 4.30
C GLU A 99 7.92 2.07 3.83
N ALA A 100 7.97 2.54 2.59
CA ALA A 100 6.92 3.33 1.98
C ALA A 100 5.57 2.60 1.98
N ALA A 101 5.55 1.29 1.71
CA ALA A 101 4.33 0.49 1.75
C ALA A 101 3.71 0.43 3.16
N MET A 102 4.54 0.31 4.19
CA MET A 102 4.08 0.30 5.58
C MET A 102 3.66 1.70 6.06
N VAL A 103 4.39 2.75 5.65
CA VAL A 103 4.08 4.16 5.95
C VAL A 103 2.74 4.59 5.38
N ILE A 104 2.37 4.13 4.18
CA ILE A 104 1.01 4.36 3.65
C ILE A 104 -0.03 3.41 4.26
N GLY A 105 0.37 2.43 5.05
CA GLY A 105 -0.51 1.42 5.65
C GLY A 105 -1.15 0.50 4.61
N MET A 106 -0.35 -0.06 3.70
CA MET A 106 -0.81 -1.02 2.70
C MET A 106 -1.18 -2.39 3.32
N PHE A 107 -0.60 -2.72 4.46
CA PHE A 107 -0.84 -3.94 5.22
C PHE A 107 -0.65 -3.69 6.73
N PRO A 108 -1.20 -4.55 7.61
CA PRO A 108 -1.01 -4.45 9.05
C PRO A 108 0.45 -4.45 9.47
N ASP A 109 0.75 -3.77 10.56
CA ASP A 109 2.10 -3.59 11.08
C ASP A 109 2.82 -4.93 11.32
N CYS A 110 4.07 -4.99 10.87
CA CYS A 110 4.97 -6.13 11.04
C CYS A 110 6.44 -5.65 10.97
N PRO A 111 7.41 -6.45 11.45
CA PRO A 111 8.81 -6.07 11.36
C PRO A 111 9.24 -5.87 9.90
N LEU A 112 9.89 -4.73 9.60
CA LEU A 112 10.28 -4.36 8.23
C LEU A 112 11.20 -5.40 7.58
N GLU A 113 12.08 -6.03 8.36
CA GLU A 113 12.97 -7.11 7.92
C GLU A 113 12.21 -8.38 7.49
N LYS A 114 10.94 -8.52 7.90
CA LYS A 114 10.04 -9.61 7.51
C LYS A 114 9.09 -9.20 6.37
N VAL A 115 9.29 -8.04 5.77
CA VAL A 115 8.62 -7.64 4.53
C VAL A 115 9.57 -7.89 3.36
N SER A 116 9.16 -8.76 2.44
CA SER A 116 9.95 -9.12 1.26
C SER A 116 9.12 -9.01 -0.02
N SER A 117 9.74 -8.54 -1.10
CA SER A 117 9.17 -8.63 -2.44
C SER A 117 9.77 -9.82 -3.19
N ILE A 118 8.93 -10.58 -3.89
CA ILE A 118 9.33 -11.73 -4.69
C ILE A 118 9.03 -11.53 -6.19
N GLY A 119 8.63 -10.33 -6.59
CA GLY A 119 8.33 -9.99 -7.98
C GLY A 119 7.21 -10.85 -8.58
N ASN A 120 7.36 -11.28 -9.84
CA ASN A 120 6.33 -12.04 -10.56
C ASN A 120 6.27 -13.52 -10.10
N ALA A 121 5.69 -13.76 -8.93
CA ALA A 121 5.50 -15.09 -8.37
C ALA A 121 4.69 -16.04 -9.27
N ALA A 122 3.73 -15.52 -10.04
CA ALA A 122 2.93 -16.34 -10.95
C ALA A 122 3.77 -16.89 -12.11
N GLY A 123 4.59 -16.03 -12.72
CA GLY A 123 5.52 -16.44 -13.78
C GLY A 123 6.61 -17.39 -13.28
N GLU A 124 7.15 -17.12 -12.08
CA GLU A 124 8.12 -17.99 -11.41
C GLU A 124 7.52 -19.38 -11.12
N GLY A 125 6.31 -19.41 -10.56
CA GLY A 125 5.56 -20.64 -10.28
C GLY A 125 5.26 -21.45 -11.54
N ALA A 126 4.89 -20.79 -12.64
CA ALA A 126 4.67 -21.45 -13.92
C ALA A 126 5.96 -22.11 -14.45
N ARG A 127 7.11 -21.43 -14.34
CA ARG A 127 8.41 -22.00 -14.73
C ARG A 127 8.78 -23.20 -13.86
N LEU A 128 8.58 -23.11 -12.54
CA LEU A 128 8.84 -24.21 -11.60
C LEU A 128 7.97 -25.43 -11.91
N ALA A 129 6.67 -25.22 -12.11
CA ALA A 129 5.74 -26.30 -12.46
C ALA A 129 6.05 -26.91 -13.83
N LEU A 130 6.57 -26.13 -14.79
CA LEU A 130 6.96 -26.64 -16.11
C LEU A 130 8.17 -27.58 -16.02
N LEU A 131 9.19 -27.20 -15.26
CA LEU A 131 10.49 -27.89 -15.20
C LEU A 131 10.62 -28.94 -14.11
N ASN A 132 9.69 -28.99 -13.14
CA ASN A 132 9.77 -29.87 -11.98
C ASN A 132 8.41 -30.52 -11.66
N LEU A 133 8.30 -31.83 -11.94
CA LEU A 133 7.07 -32.61 -11.72
C LEU A 133 6.62 -32.61 -10.24
N PRO A 134 7.48 -32.90 -9.25
CA PRO A 134 7.11 -32.76 -7.84
C PRO A 134 6.56 -31.37 -7.47
N LYS A 135 7.12 -30.29 -8.01
CA LYS A 135 6.60 -28.93 -7.76
C LYS A 135 5.24 -28.69 -8.41
N ARG A 136 4.96 -29.33 -9.55
CA ARG A 136 3.63 -29.29 -10.18
C ARG A 136 2.59 -30.00 -9.29
N GLU A 137 2.92 -31.17 -8.78
CA GLU A 137 2.05 -31.91 -7.85
C GLU A 137 1.82 -31.13 -6.54
N GLU A 138 2.86 -30.50 -5.99
CA GLU A 138 2.75 -29.61 -4.83
C GLU A 138 1.79 -28.45 -5.11
N ALA A 139 1.89 -27.80 -6.27
CA ALA A 139 1.00 -26.71 -6.65
C ALA A 139 -0.47 -27.17 -6.74
N GLU A 140 -0.74 -28.34 -7.31
CA GLU A 140 -2.08 -28.93 -7.33
C GLU A 140 -2.61 -29.24 -5.93
N TRP A 141 -1.75 -29.77 -5.05
CA TRP A 141 -2.11 -30.03 -3.67
C TRP A 141 -2.44 -28.73 -2.91
N VAL A 142 -1.61 -27.69 -3.05
CA VAL A 142 -1.84 -26.37 -2.43
C VAL A 142 -3.15 -25.77 -2.94
N ALA A 143 -3.41 -25.81 -4.25
CA ALA A 143 -4.62 -25.27 -4.84
C ALA A 143 -5.90 -25.87 -4.24
N ARG A 144 -5.89 -27.17 -3.88
CA ARG A 144 -7.01 -27.85 -3.21
C ARG A 144 -7.18 -27.48 -1.74
N LYS A 145 -6.18 -26.84 -1.12
CA LYS A 145 -6.20 -26.40 0.30
C LYS A 145 -6.55 -24.93 0.45
N VAL A 146 -6.45 -24.13 -0.61
CA VAL A 146 -6.82 -22.72 -0.58
C VAL A 146 -8.32 -22.58 -0.33
N GLN A 147 -8.67 -21.82 0.70
CA GLN A 147 -10.05 -21.44 0.99
C GLN A 147 -10.31 -20.02 0.51
N TYR A 148 -11.32 -19.86 -0.33
CA TYR A 148 -11.77 -18.54 -0.76
C TYR A 148 -12.58 -17.89 0.36
N VAL A 149 -12.20 -16.67 0.73
CA VAL A 149 -12.93 -15.84 1.68
C VAL A 149 -13.45 -14.63 0.92
N GLU A 150 -14.77 -14.50 0.85
CA GLU A 150 -15.40 -13.35 0.19
C GLU A 150 -15.38 -12.13 1.11
N ILE A 151 -14.31 -11.33 0.98
CA ILE A 151 -14.06 -10.17 1.84
C ILE A 151 -15.12 -9.07 1.66
N ALA A 152 -15.63 -8.88 0.43
CA ALA A 152 -16.51 -7.75 0.11
C ALA A 152 -17.91 -7.83 0.75
N VAL A 153 -18.34 -9.02 1.16
CA VAL A 153 -19.64 -9.25 1.82
C VAL A 153 -19.51 -9.34 3.35
N ASP A 154 -18.29 -9.28 3.88
CA ASP A 154 -18.06 -9.29 5.33
C ASP A 154 -18.70 -8.03 5.94
N PRO A 155 -19.55 -8.14 6.98
CA PRO A 155 -20.21 -6.99 7.59
C PRO A 155 -19.23 -5.92 8.12
N SER A 156 -18.00 -6.31 8.43
CA SER A 156 -16.95 -5.39 8.90
C SER A 156 -16.12 -4.76 7.79
N PHE A 157 -16.29 -5.16 6.52
CA PHE A 157 -15.49 -4.66 5.40
C PHE A 157 -15.53 -3.14 5.29
N GLN A 158 -16.72 -2.54 5.33
CA GLN A 158 -16.87 -1.10 5.19
C GLN A 158 -16.15 -0.35 6.32
N ASP A 159 -16.25 -0.83 7.55
CA ASP A 159 -15.61 -0.20 8.71
C ASP A 159 -14.08 -0.31 8.65
N GLU A 160 -13.55 -1.49 8.29
CA GLU A 160 -12.12 -1.70 8.11
C GLU A 160 -11.58 -0.88 6.93
N PHE A 161 -12.33 -0.82 5.82
CA PHE A 161 -11.95 -0.05 4.64
C PHE A 161 -11.89 1.45 4.94
N VAL A 162 -12.93 2.01 5.58
CA VAL A 162 -12.97 3.43 5.95
C VAL A 162 -11.85 3.77 6.94
N ALA A 163 -11.61 2.94 7.95
CA ALA A 163 -10.51 3.14 8.89
C ALA A 163 -9.14 3.08 8.18
N ALA A 164 -9.02 2.20 7.18
CA ALA A 164 -7.83 2.05 6.35
C ALA A 164 -7.68 3.11 5.27
N MET A 165 -8.60 4.07 5.09
CA MET A 165 -8.38 5.18 4.17
C MET A 165 -7.36 6.19 4.70
N MET A 166 -7.20 6.32 6.02
CA MET A 166 -6.25 7.23 6.65
C MET A 166 -4.81 6.72 6.52
N PHE A 167 -3.79 7.57 6.44
CA PHE A 167 -2.38 7.17 6.44
C PHE A 167 -1.80 7.18 7.87
N PRO A 168 -1.10 6.12 8.35
CA PRO A 168 -1.12 4.77 7.79
C PRO A 168 -2.48 4.08 8.01
N HIS A 169 -3.18 4.41 9.10
CA HIS A 169 -4.52 3.91 9.44
C HIS A 169 -5.18 4.82 10.49
N GLN A 170 -6.50 4.76 10.66
CA GLN A 170 -7.23 5.58 11.64
C GLN A 170 -7.09 5.07 13.08
N LYS A 171 -7.18 3.74 13.26
CA LYS A 171 -7.27 3.06 14.58
C LYS A 171 -6.01 2.28 14.93
N ASP A 172 -5.61 1.35 14.05
CA ASP A 172 -4.43 0.51 14.23
C ASP A 172 -3.12 1.28 14.42
N HIS A 173 -2.24 0.70 15.23
CA HIS A 173 -0.92 1.23 15.57
C HIS A 173 0.17 0.61 14.70
N PHE A 174 1.22 1.38 14.45
CA PHE A 174 2.37 0.99 13.62
C PHE A 174 3.69 1.17 14.39
N PRO A 175 3.93 0.41 15.47
CA PRO A 175 5.12 0.57 16.31
C PRO A 175 6.44 0.40 15.55
N HIS A 176 6.51 -0.48 14.54
CA HIS A 176 7.77 -0.73 13.81
C HIS A 176 8.24 0.47 12.97
N ILE A 177 7.32 1.37 12.61
CA ILE A 177 7.61 2.58 11.82
C ILE A 177 7.25 3.87 12.56
N ALA A 178 6.95 3.82 13.86
CA ALA A 178 6.51 5.00 14.62
C ALA A 178 7.51 6.17 14.55
N HIS A 179 8.80 5.85 14.44
CA HIS A 179 9.89 6.83 14.28
C HIS A 179 9.92 7.54 12.92
N LEU A 180 9.21 7.01 11.93
CA LEU A 180 9.10 7.57 10.57
C LEU A 180 7.83 8.41 10.38
N LEU A 181 6.83 8.23 11.25
CA LEU A 181 5.55 8.88 11.10
C LEU A 181 5.60 10.35 11.55
N PRO A 182 4.84 11.25 10.91
CA PRO A 182 4.70 12.62 11.39
C PRO A 182 4.22 12.65 12.84
N LYS A 183 4.72 13.62 13.62
CA LYS A 183 4.19 13.87 14.96
C LYS A 183 2.76 14.40 14.82
N LYS A 184 1.84 13.85 15.63
CA LYS A 184 0.45 14.30 15.71
C LYS A 184 0.35 15.73 16.20
#